data_AF-A0A5C5U4Y0-F1
#
_entry.id   AF-A0A5C5U4Y0-F1
#
_cell.length_a   1.000
_cell.length_b   1.000
_cell.length_c   1.000
_cell.angle_alpha   90.00
_cell.angle_beta   90.00
_cell.angle_gamma   90.00
#
_symmetry.space_group_name_H-M   'P 1'
#
loop_
_entity.id
_entity.type
_entity.pdbx_description
1 polymer ?
#
loop_
_entity_poly.entity_id
_entity_poly.type
_entity_poly.pdbx_seq_one_letter_code
_entity_poly.pdbx_strand_id
1 'polypeptide(L)'
;MELCGFKVGLDQPLFLIAGPCVVESEQLQLDVAGRLKEITGRLGMNFIFKSSFDKANRTSGSSFRGPGMEEGLRVLAEVRRQVGVPVLTDVHEYTPMDEVAAVVDVLQTPAFLVRQTDFIRKACSAGKPVNIKKGQFLSPWDMKPVVEKAKSTGNQQILVCERGASFGYNNLVSDMRSLAVMRETGCPVVFDATHSVQLPGGQGTSSGGQREFVPVLARAAVAVGVSGLFAETHPDPSKALSDGPNAWPLGRMQELLETLLELDAVTKRRGFAEQSL
;
A
#
# COMPACT_ATOMS: atom_id res chain seq x y z
N MET A 1 3.86 -10.51 13.19
CA MET A 1 4.07 -9.13 13.69
C MET A 1 2.72 -8.58 14.16
N GLU A 2 2.65 -7.90 15.30
CA GLU A 2 1.43 -7.15 15.66
C GLU A 2 1.35 -5.88 14.80
N LEU A 3 0.18 -5.61 14.23
CA LEU A 3 -0.11 -4.45 13.38
C LEU A 3 -1.52 -3.96 13.72
N CYS A 4 -1.63 -2.74 14.24
CA CYS A 4 -2.93 -2.11 14.53
C CYS A 4 -3.91 -2.98 15.36
N GLY A 5 -3.39 -3.81 16.28
CA GLY A 5 -4.20 -4.68 17.14
C GLY A 5 -4.50 -6.07 16.59
N PHE A 6 -3.89 -6.47 15.46
CA PHE A 6 -3.99 -7.82 14.91
C PHE A 6 -2.63 -8.36 14.44
N LYS A 7 -2.50 -9.69 14.37
CA LYS A 7 -1.29 -10.35 13.87
C LYS A 7 -1.28 -10.39 12.34
N VAL A 8 -0.12 -10.10 11.77
CA VAL A 8 0.19 -10.27 10.33
C VAL A 8 1.42 -11.15 10.13
N GLY A 9 1.42 -11.90 9.03
CA GLY A 9 2.48 -12.85 8.70
C GLY A 9 2.05 -13.81 7.60
N LEU A 10 2.89 -14.79 7.30
CA LEU A 10 2.57 -15.88 6.37
C LEU A 10 1.70 -16.97 7.03
N ASP A 11 1.65 -16.99 8.35
CA ASP A 11 0.85 -17.86 9.21
C ASP A 11 -0.51 -17.24 9.59
N GLN A 12 -0.79 -16.03 9.11
CA GLN A 12 -2.02 -15.28 9.40
C GLN A 12 -2.84 -15.07 8.12
N PRO A 13 -4.17 -14.92 8.19
CA PRO A 13 -4.99 -14.57 7.03
C PRO A 13 -4.54 -13.28 6.34
N LEU A 14 -4.73 -13.18 5.03
CA LEU A 14 -4.47 -11.97 4.25
C LEU A 14 -5.18 -10.75 4.86
N PHE A 15 -4.44 -9.64 5.02
CA PHE A 15 -5.04 -8.34 5.38
C PHE A 15 -5.04 -7.37 4.20
N LEU A 16 -5.90 -6.36 4.27
CA LEU A 16 -6.09 -5.35 3.23
C LEU A 16 -5.61 -3.98 3.68
N ILE A 17 -4.85 -3.31 2.82
CA ILE A 17 -4.62 -1.87 2.84
C ILE A 17 -5.35 -1.28 1.63
N ALA A 18 -6.39 -0.48 1.84
CA ALA A 18 -7.17 0.05 0.72
C ALA A 18 -7.85 1.39 1.01
N GLY A 19 -8.11 2.13 -0.06
CA GLY A 19 -8.83 3.41 -0.03
C GLY A 19 -8.52 4.25 -1.27
N PRO A 20 -8.96 5.50 -1.31
CA PRO A 20 -8.66 6.41 -2.43
C PRO A 20 -7.17 6.70 -2.56
N CYS A 21 -6.75 7.08 -3.78
CA CYS A 21 -5.35 7.43 -4.03
C CYS A 21 -4.89 8.66 -3.22
N VAL A 22 -5.78 9.65 -3.09
CA VAL A 22 -5.55 10.93 -2.43
C VAL A 22 -6.83 11.36 -1.73
N VAL A 23 -6.72 12.19 -0.69
CA VAL A 23 -7.88 12.86 -0.11
C VAL A 23 -8.43 13.85 -1.14
N GLU A 24 -9.66 13.62 -1.62
CA GLU A 24 -10.36 14.54 -2.54
C GLU A 24 -11.42 15.36 -1.80
N SER A 25 -12.17 14.72 -0.90
CA SER A 25 -13.14 15.32 0.01
C SER A 25 -13.38 14.42 1.22
N GLU A 26 -13.82 14.98 2.35
CA GLU A 26 -14.14 14.21 3.56
C GLU A 26 -15.22 13.16 3.31
N GLN A 27 -16.33 13.56 2.67
CA GLN A 27 -17.45 12.66 2.39
C GLN A 27 -17.02 11.46 1.55
N LEU A 28 -16.18 11.67 0.51
CA LEU A 28 -15.66 10.57 -0.29
C LEU A 28 -14.83 9.61 0.57
N GLN A 29 -13.97 10.12 1.46
CA GLN A 29 -13.16 9.25 2.32
C GLN A 29 -14.03 8.44 3.28
N LEU A 30 -15.04 9.07 3.91
CA LEU A 30 -15.98 8.41 4.82
C LEU A 30 -16.80 7.32 4.11
N ASP A 31 -17.34 7.62 2.93
CA ASP A 31 -18.15 6.67 2.16
C ASP A 31 -17.33 5.46 1.70
N VAL A 32 -16.13 5.70 1.17
CA VAL A 32 -15.23 4.63 0.72
C VAL A 32 -14.75 3.79 1.90
N ALA A 33 -14.34 4.43 3.00
CA ALA A 33 -13.90 3.72 4.21
C ALA A 33 -15.03 2.87 4.82
N GLY A 34 -16.24 3.44 4.94
CA GLY A 34 -17.42 2.74 5.43
C GLY A 34 -17.75 1.52 4.57
N ARG A 35 -17.75 1.68 3.24
CA ARG A 35 -18.01 0.58 2.32
C ARG A 35 -16.95 -0.52 2.39
N LEU A 36 -15.67 -0.15 2.47
CA LEU A 36 -14.59 -1.13 2.63
C LEU A 36 -14.67 -1.86 3.98
N LYS A 37 -15.02 -1.16 5.06
CA LYS A 37 -15.26 -1.77 6.38
C LYS A 37 -16.40 -2.79 6.34
N GLU A 38 -17.52 -2.47 5.68
CA GLU A 38 -18.63 -3.42 5.53
C GLU A 38 -18.21 -4.68 4.78
N ILE A 39 -17.52 -4.52 3.64
CA ILE A 39 -17.06 -5.64 2.81
C ILE A 39 -16.09 -6.52 3.60
N THR A 40 -15.05 -5.92 4.18
CA THR A 40 -14.00 -6.64 4.91
C THR A 40 -14.55 -7.29 6.19
N GLY A 41 -15.50 -6.64 6.89
CA GLY A 41 -16.19 -7.21 8.04
C GLY A 41 -16.99 -8.46 7.71
N ARG A 42 -17.71 -8.48 6.57
CA ARG A 42 -18.43 -9.69 6.10
C ARG A 42 -17.48 -10.84 5.75
N LEU A 43 -16.30 -10.51 5.24
CA LEU A 43 -15.28 -11.46 4.84
C LEU A 43 -14.35 -11.89 5.99
N GLY A 44 -14.48 -11.29 7.18
CA GLY A 44 -13.57 -11.54 8.31
C GLY A 44 -12.12 -11.10 8.03
N MET A 45 -11.92 -10.12 7.14
CA MET A 45 -10.61 -9.66 6.70
C MET A 45 -10.16 -8.43 7.49
N ASN A 46 -8.92 -8.44 8.01
CA ASN A 46 -8.35 -7.26 8.66
C ASN A 46 -8.11 -6.15 7.62
N PHE A 47 -8.41 -4.90 8.00
CA PHE A 47 -8.43 -3.77 7.09
C PHE A 47 -7.76 -2.53 7.68
N ILE A 48 -6.92 -1.87 6.88
CA ILE A 48 -6.32 -0.56 7.14
C ILE A 48 -6.73 0.37 6.00
N PHE A 49 -7.38 1.48 6.34
CA PHE A 49 -7.76 2.49 5.36
C PHE A 49 -6.53 3.28 4.91
N LYS A 50 -6.35 3.45 3.59
CA LYS A 50 -5.25 4.26 3.04
C LYS A 50 -5.79 5.45 2.26
N SER A 51 -5.18 6.61 2.47
CA SER A 51 -5.30 7.76 1.58
C SER A 51 -4.10 8.69 1.76
N SER A 52 -3.72 9.40 0.70
CA SER A 52 -2.59 10.36 0.73
C SER A 52 -3.11 11.78 0.97
N PHE A 53 -2.53 12.54 1.90
CA PHE A 53 -2.86 13.96 2.08
C PHE A 53 -2.20 14.86 1.02
N ASP A 54 -1.07 14.43 0.46
CA ASP A 54 -0.32 15.13 -0.58
C ASP A 54 0.32 14.17 -1.59
N LYS A 55 0.26 14.53 -2.87
CA LYS A 55 0.98 13.89 -3.98
C LYS A 55 2.22 14.71 -4.34
N ALA A 56 3.32 14.50 -3.62
CA ALA A 56 4.57 15.25 -3.79
C ALA A 56 5.35 14.95 -5.08
N ASN A 57 4.90 13.97 -5.88
CA ASN A 57 5.64 13.41 -7.01
C ASN A 57 4.82 13.38 -8.31
N ARG A 58 3.90 14.32 -8.50
CA ARG A 58 3.15 14.46 -9.76
C ARG A 58 4.11 14.84 -10.89
N THR A 59 3.86 14.29 -12.09
CA THR A 59 4.62 14.63 -13.30
C THR A 59 4.50 16.11 -13.67
N SER A 60 3.28 16.66 -13.57
CA SER A 60 3.03 18.09 -13.82
C SER A 60 2.81 18.86 -12.52
N GLY A 61 3.39 20.07 -12.44
CA GLY A 61 3.17 21.00 -11.33
C GLY A 61 1.75 21.55 -11.23
N SER A 62 0.94 21.46 -12.28
CA SER A 62 -0.48 21.87 -12.28
C SER A 62 -1.45 20.76 -11.86
N SER A 63 -0.95 19.55 -11.61
CA SER A 63 -1.77 18.42 -11.20
C SER A 63 -2.32 18.60 -9.77
N PHE A 64 -3.54 18.13 -9.53
CA PHE A 64 -4.10 18.08 -8.17
C PHE A 64 -3.19 17.29 -7.22
N ARG A 65 -2.92 17.85 -6.04
CA ARG A 65 -2.03 17.23 -5.06
C ARG A 65 -2.74 16.69 -3.83
N GLY A 66 -4.01 16.98 -3.64
CA GLY A 66 -4.69 16.79 -2.35
C GLY A 66 -4.85 18.13 -1.62
N PRO A 67 -5.53 18.12 -0.46
CA PRO A 67 -5.81 19.32 0.31
C PRO A 67 -4.60 19.81 1.12
N GLY A 68 -3.48 19.08 1.09
CA GLY A 68 -2.33 19.35 1.93
C GLY A 68 -2.44 18.67 3.29
N MET A 69 -1.41 18.86 4.12
CA MET A 69 -1.24 18.09 5.35
C MET A 69 -2.31 18.37 6.41
N GLU A 70 -2.56 19.64 6.75
CA GLU A 70 -3.49 20.00 7.83
C GLU A 70 -4.90 19.44 7.58
N GLU A 71 -5.49 19.78 6.44
CA GLU A 71 -6.83 19.31 6.08
C GLU A 71 -6.86 17.80 5.78
N GLY A 72 -5.82 17.26 5.12
CA GLY A 72 -5.74 15.84 4.85
C GLY A 72 -5.66 14.99 6.13
N LEU A 73 -4.88 15.42 7.12
CA LEU A 73 -4.81 14.76 8.43
C LEU A 73 -6.12 14.92 9.21
N ARG A 74 -6.76 16.10 9.15
CA ARG A 74 -8.08 16.30 9.76
C ARG A 74 -9.11 15.31 9.20
N VAL A 75 -9.14 15.13 7.88
CA VAL A 75 -10.04 14.15 7.22
C VAL A 75 -9.70 12.71 7.61
N LEU A 76 -8.42 12.34 7.65
CA LEU A 76 -8.01 10.99 8.06
C LEU A 76 -8.35 10.71 9.54
N ALA A 77 -8.22 11.71 10.41
CA ALA A 77 -8.66 11.62 11.80
C ALA A 77 -10.16 11.37 11.89
N GLU A 78 -10.94 12.01 11.01
CA GLU A 78 -12.39 11.86 10.97
C GLU A 78 -12.82 10.48 10.46
N VAL A 79 -12.14 9.92 9.45
CA VAL A 79 -12.33 8.52 9.04
C VAL A 79 -12.05 7.57 10.22
N ARG A 80 -10.93 7.78 10.92
CA ARG A 80 -10.56 6.97 12.08
C ARG A 80 -11.63 7.06 13.19
N ARG A 81 -12.15 8.26 13.46
CA ARG A 81 -13.15 8.53 14.51
C ARG A 81 -14.53 7.99 14.18
N GLN A 82 -15.05 8.26 12.98
CA GLN A 82 -16.41 7.88 12.59
C GLN A 82 -16.52 6.43 12.14
N VAL A 83 -15.58 5.99 11.30
CA VAL A 83 -15.61 4.64 10.71
C VAL A 83 -14.94 3.64 11.64
N GLY A 84 -13.99 4.06 12.48
CA GLY A 84 -13.36 3.17 13.47
C GLY A 84 -12.46 2.12 12.82
N VAL A 85 -11.67 2.54 11.83
CA VAL A 85 -10.65 1.70 11.17
C VAL A 85 -9.27 2.32 11.33
N PRO A 86 -8.19 1.52 11.41
CA PRO A 86 -6.83 2.04 11.37
C PRO A 86 -6.57 2.78 10.06
N VAL A 87 -5.80 3.87 10.11
CA VAL A 87 -5.50 4.67 8.92
C VAL A 87 -4.00 4.69 8.60
N LEU A 88 -3.69 4.76 7.31
CA LEU A 88 -2.34 4.81 6.75
C LEU A 88 -2.23 5.95 5.74
N THR A 89 -1.18 6.75 5.86
CA THR A 89 -0.77 7.73 4.83
C THR A 89 0.71 7.60 4.51
N ASP A 90 1.08 7.96 3.30
CA ASP A 90 2.48 8.20 2.96
C ASP A 90 2.98 9.54 3.50
N VAL A 91 4.26 9.57 3.80
CA VAL A 91 4.99 10.76 4.28
C VAL A 91 6.11 11.13 3.31
N HIS A 92 6.52 12.39 3.31
CA HIS A 92 7.57 12.92 2.44
C HIS A 92 8.71 13.49 3.28
N GLU A 93 9.82 13.86 2.63
CA GLU A 93 11.04 14.30 3.32
C GLU A 93 10.80 15.48 4.28
N TYR A 94 9.99 16.44 3.84
CA TYR A 94 9.64 17.66 4.58
C TYR A 94 8.50 17.47 5.60
N THR A 95 7.89 16.29 5.66
CA THR A 95 6.75 16.06 6.56
C THR A 95 7.20 16.12 8.04
N PRO A 96 6.49 16.88 8.90
CA PRO A 96 6.64 16.79 10.35
C PRO A 96 6.07 15.45 10.84
N MET A 97 6.95 14.49 11.15
CA MET A 97 6.55 13.11 11.44
C MET A 97 5.68 13.00 12.69
N ASP A 98 5.93 13.81 13.71
CA ASP A 98 5.19 13.75 14.97
C ASP A 98 3.70 14.13 14.78
N GLU A 99 3.43 15.13 13.94
CA GLU A 99 2.05 15.54 13.60
C GLU A 99 1.31 14.45 12.84
N VAL A 100 1.95 13.82 11.85
CA VAL A 100 1.34 12.70 11.11
C VAL A 100 1.14 11.49 12.03
N ALA A 101 2.16 11.12 12.81
CA ALA A 101 2.11 9.97 13.72
C ALA A 101 1.08 10.15 14.85
N ALA A 102 0.74 11.38 15.23
CA ALA A 102 -0.34 11.63 16.18
C ALA A 102 -1.73 11.24 15.63
N VAL A 103 -1.90 11.27 14.30
CA VAL A 103 -3.18 11.03 13.63
C VAL A 103 -3.29 9.59 13.10
N VAL A 104 -2.23 9.08 12.47
CA VAL A 104 -2.30 7.81 11.74
C VAL A 104 -1.75 6.62 12.53
N ASP A 105 -2.17 5.43 12.13
CA ASP A 105 -1.79 4.18 12.77
C ASP A 105 -0.60 3.50 12.05
N VAL A 106 -0.41 3.78 10.76
CA VAL A 106 0.71 3.27 9.94
C VAL A 106 1.26 4.38 9.06
N LEU A 107 2.59 4.47 8.96
CA LEU A 107 3.27 5.35 8.02
C LEU A 107 3.65 4.59 6.75
N GLN A 108 3.73 5.26 5.61
CA GLN A 108 4.24 4.69 4.37
C GLN A 108 5.36 5.53 3.77
N THR A 109 6.45 4.88 3.35
CA THR A 109 7.53 5.57 2.63
C THR A 109 7.29 5.48 1.12
N PRO A 110 7.39 6.58 0.36
CA PRO A 110 7.27 6.57 -1.09
C PRO A 110 8.38 5.76 -1.75
N ALA A 111 8.05 5.08 -2.86
CA ALA A 111 8.98 4.23 -3.60
C ALA A 111 10.24 4.97 -4.06
N PHE A 112 10.14 6.25 -4.44
CA PHE A 112 11.29 7.05 -4.89
C PHE A 112 12.24 7.45 -3.75
N LEU A 113 11.77 7.45 -2.51
CA LEU A 113 12.55 7.87 -1.33
C LEU A 113 13.12 6.67 -0.55
N VAL A 114 12.92 5.44 -1.04
CA VAL A 114 13.26 4.19 -0.34
C VAL A 114 14.74 4.05 0.07
N ARG A 115 15.66 4.74 -0.63
CA ARG A 115 17.10 4.71 -0.31
C ARG A 115 17.57 5.86 0.59
N GLN A 116 16.76 6.90 0.76
CA GLN A 116 17.17 8.12 1.45
C GLN A 116 17.37 7.85 2.95
N THR A 117 18.63 7.86 3.41
CA THR A 117 18.98 7.30 4.73
C THR A 117 18.29 8.04 5.86
N ASP A 118 18.38 9.37 5.84
CA ASP A 118 17.83 10.20 6.91
C ASP A 118 16.31 10.16 6.90
N PHE A 119 15.70 10.14 5.71
CA PHE A 119 14.25 9.98 5.57
C PHE A 119 13.75 8.64 6.14
N ILE A 120 14.37 7.51 5.78
CA ILE A 120 13.98 6.19 6.30
C ILE A 120 14.13 6.15 7.83
N ARG A 121 15.25 6.66 8.35
CA ARG A 121 15.46 6.73 9.81
C ARG A 121 14.43 7.62 10.50
N LYS A 122 14.14 8.79 9.94
CA LYS A 122 13.15 9.74 10.47
C LYS A 122 11.75 9.13 10.50
N ALA A 123 11.30 8.51 9.40
CA ALA A 123 10.01 7.84 9.33
C ALA A 123 9.91 6.66 10.31
N CYS A 124 10.96 5.84 10.43
CA CYS A 124 10.95 4.68 11.32
C CYS A 124 11.10 5.04 12.81
N SER A 125 11.70 6.18 13.13
CA SER A 125 11.83 6.68 14.51
C SER A 125 10.54 7.28 15.06
N ALA A 126 9.51 7.50 14.23
CA ALA A 126 8.23 8.09 14.63
C ALA A 126 7.33 7.17 15.49
N GLY A 127 7.79 5.97 15.84
CA GLY A 127 7.10 5.08 16.77
C GLY A 127 5.85 4.38 16.21
N LYS A 128 5.65 4.39 14.89
CA LYS A 128 4.53 3.70 14.21
C LYS A 128 5.03 2.56 13.33
N PRO A 129 4.20 1.54 13.04
CA PRO A 129 4.46 0.63 11.93
C PRO A 129 4.73 1.38 10.63
N VAL A 130 5.66 0.88 9.82
CA VAL A 130 6.05 1.52 8.55
C VAL A 130 5.92 0.55 7.39
N ASN A 131 5.15 0.93 6.38
CA ASN A 131 5.05 0.26 5.09
C ASN A 131 6.07 0.84 4.10
N ILE A 132 7.13 0.09 3.81
CA ILE A 132 8.21 0.54 2.93
C ILE A 132 7.94 0.08 1.49
N LYS A 133 7.58 1.01 0.61
CA LYS A 133 7.42 0.72 -0.83
C LYS A 133 8.77 0.47 -1.49
N LYS A 134 8.93 -0.67 -2.16
CA LYS A 134 10.11 -0.94 -2.99
C LYS A 134 10.16 0.06 -4.15
N GLY A 135 11.35 0.61 -4.41
CA GLY A 135 11.60 1.41 -5.60
C GLY A 135 11.41 0.60 -6.87
N GLN A 136 10.81 1.18 -7.91
CA GLN A 136 10.72 0.53 -9.23
C GLN A 136 12.10 0.28 -9.88
N PHE A 137 13.14 0.94 -9.37
CA PHE A 137 14.53 0.80 -9.77
C PHE A 137 15.35 -0.14 -8.86
N LEU A 138 14.74 -0.73 -7.82
CA LEU A 138 15.42 -1.65 -6.90
C LEU A 138 15.11 -3.11 -7.23
N SER A 139 16.15 -3.93 -7.12
CA SER A 139 16.00 -5.38 -7.03
C SER A 139 15.36 -5.76 -5.68
N PRO A 140 14.72 -6.93 -5.55
CA PRO A 140 14.14 -7.37 -4.28
C PRO A 140 15.20 -7.61 -3.19
N TRP A 141 16.41 -8.05 -3.54
CA TRP A 141 17.51 -8.25 -2.57
C TRP A 141 18.00 -6.94 -1.94
N ASP A 142 17.91 -5.82 -2.68
CA ASP A 142 18.30 -4.50 -2.18
C ASP A 142 17.37 -3.97 -1.07
N MET A 143 16.23 -4.63 -0.83
CA MET A 143 15.34 -4.28 0.28
C MET A 143 15.91 -4.71 1.64
N LYS A 144 16.84 -5.68 1.69
CA LYS A 144 17.43 -6.12 2.95
C LYS A 144 18.21 -5.00 3.66
N PRO A 145 19.16 -4.29 3.01
CA PRO A 145 19.80 -3.11 3.60
C PRO A 145 18.84 -1.98 3.96
N VAL A 146 17.74 -1.81 3.21
CA VAL A 146 16.71 -0.81 3.53
C VAL A 146 15.99 -1.17 4.83
N VAL A 147 15.62 -2.43 5.01
CA VAL A 147 15.00 -2.95 6.24
C VAL A 147 15.97 -2.91 7.42
N GLU A 148 17.24 -3.28 7.23
CA GLU A 148 18.26 -3.18 8.29
C GLU A 148 18.42 -1.72 8.76
N LYS A 149 18.43 -0.77 7.82
CA LYS A 149 18.43 0.66 8.13
C LYS A 149 17.18 1.07 8.91
N ALA A 150 16.00 0.63 8.49
CA ALA A 150 14.75 0.91 9.20
C ALA A 150 14.79 0.36 10.64
N LYS A 151 15.16 -0.92 10.80
CA LYS A 151 15.26 -1.61 12.10
C LYS A 151 16.37 -1.04 13.00
N SER A 152 17.40 -0.40 12.45
CA SER A 152 18.46 0.26 13.23
C SER A 152 17.95 1.41 14.12
N THR A 153 16.74 1.91 13.87
CA THR A 153 16.06 2.92 14.72
C THR A 153 15.42 2.33 15.97
N GLY A 154 15.45 0.99 16.14
CA GLY A 154 14.72 0.28 17.18
C GLY A 154 13.31 -0.16 16.78
N ASN A 155 12.75 0.40 15.70
CA ASN A 155 11.43 0.03 15.21
C ASN A 155 11.44 -1.33 14.48
N GLN A 156 10.78 -2.33 15.07
CA GLN A 156 10.65 -3.67 14.48
C GLN A 156 9.37 -3.86 13.66
N GLN A 157 8.46 -2.89 13.64
CA GLN A 157 7.16 -2.99 12.98
C GLN A 157 7.25 -2.54 11.52
N ILE A 158 8.02 -3.28 10.71
CA ILE A 158 8.30 -2.94 9.32
C ILE A 158 7.56 -3.89 8.37
N LEU A 159 6.85 -3.34 7.39
CA LEU A 159 6.30 -4.05 6.24
C LEU A 159 7.14 -3.68 5.00
N VAL A 160 7.29 -4.62 4.07
CA VAL A 160 7.88 -4.35 2.75
C VAL A 160 6.84 -4.52 1.66
N CYS A 161 6.74 -3.56 0.74
CA CYS A 161 5.66 -3.50 -0.23
C CYS A 161 6.16 -3.49 -1.67
N GLU A 162 5.87 -4.56 -2.41
CA GLU A 162 6.09 -4.68 -3.85
C GLU A 162 5.12 -3.79 -4.62
N ARG A 163 5.58 -3.19 -5.72
CA ARG A 163 4.78 -2.31 -6.59
C ARG A 163 5.23 -2.30 -8.05
N GLY A 164 5.95 -3.35 -8.47
CA GLY A 164 6.54 -3.51 -9.79
C GLY A 164 7.98 -2.99 -9.89
N ALA A 165 8.67 -3.42 -10.93
CA ALA A 165 9.99 -2.94 -11.35
C ALA A 165 9.93 -2.37 -12.77
N SER A 166 10.77 -1.39 -13.08
CA SER A 166 10.84 -0.78 -14.42
C SER A 166 11.19 -1.81 -15.49
N PHE A 167 10.42 -1.83 -16.57
CA PHE A 167 10.62 -2.73 -17.70
C PHE A 167 10.62 -1.95 -19.02
N GLY A 168 11.81 -1.51 -19.43
CA GLY A 168 11.93 -0.53 -20.52
C GLY A 168 11.38 0.84 -20.10
N TYR A 169 10.91 1.61 -21.08
CA TYR A 169 10.34 2.93 -20.82
C TYR A 169 8.84 2.87 -20.55
N ASN A 170 8.38 3.66 -19.58
CA ASN A 170 6.97 3.90 -19.27
C ASN A 170 6.16 2.63 -18.93
N ASN A 171 6.81 1.57 -18.48
CA ASN A 171 6.16 0.30 -18.16
C ASN A 171 6.77 -0.35 -16.91
N LEU A 172 5.97 -1.16 -16.23
CA LEU A 172 6.35 -1.92 -15.05
C LEU A 172 6.07 -3.41 -15.27
N VAL A 173 6.92 -4.26 -14.70
CA VAL A 173 6.69 -5.71 -14.59
C VAL A 173 6.75 -6.12 -13.12
N SER A 174 5.84 -7.00 -12.71
CA SER A 174 5.85 -7.59 -11.38
C SER A 174 6.49 -8.97 -11.44
N ASP A 175 7.75 -9.07 -11.03
CA ASP A 175 8.42 -10.36 -10.87
C ASP A 175 7.93 -11.03 -9.58
N MET A 176 7.10 -12.05 -9.72
CA MET A 176 6.51 -12.78 -8.59
C MET A 176 7.55 -13.45 -7.68
N ARG A 177 8.76 -13.73 -8.18
CA ARG A 177 9.87 -14.24 -7.36
C ARG A 177 10.32 -13.20 -6.33
N SER A 178 10.16 -11.92 -6.63
CA SER A 178 10.48 -10.81 -5.72
C SER A 178 9.72 -10.92 -4.39
N LEU A 179 8.49 -11.43 -4.43
CA LEU A 179 7.69 -11.62 -3.22
C LEU A 179 8.29 -12.69 -2.30
N ALA A 180 8.79 -13.79 -2.88
CA ALA A 180 9.48 -14.83 -2.14
C ALA A 180 10.82 -14.32 -1.59
N VAL A 181 11.63 -13.66 -2.41
CA VAL A 181 12.92 -13.08 -2.00
C VAL A 181 12.75 -12.06 -0.86
N MET A 182 11.76 -11.16 -0.94
CA MET A 182 11.55 -10.14 0.10
C MET A 182 11.15 -10.72 1.46
N ARG A 183 10.73 -11.99 1.56
CA ARG A 183 10.51 -12.66 2.85
C ARG A 183 11.81 -12.80 3.64
N GLU A 184 12.97 -12.86 2.98
CA GLU A 184 14.29 -12.93 3.62
C GLU A 184 14.62 -11.68 4.46
N THR A 185 13.88 -10.58 4.28
CA THR A 185 13.97 -9.40 5.14
C THR A 185 13.41 -9.63 6.55
N GLY A 186 12.72 -10.75 6.77
CA GLY A 186 12.01 -11.06 8.01
C GLY A 186 10.84 -10.10 8.29
N CYS A 187 10.31 -9.46 7.25
CA CYS A 187 9.18 -8.53 7.34
C CYS A 187 7.95 -9.11 6.62
N PRO A 188 6.71 -8.80 7.06
CA PRO A 188 5.53 -9.16 6.30
C PRO A 188 5.55 -8.46 4.93
N VAL A 189 5.31 -9.24 3.87
CA VAL A 189 5.34 -8.76 2.48
C VAL A 189 3.94 -8.34 2.06
N VAL A 190 3.81 -7.13 1.53
CA VAL A 190 2.57 -6.57 0.98
C VAL A 190 2.71 -6.42 -0.54
N PHE A 191 1.69 -6.77 -1.30
CA PHE A 191 1.66 -6.51 -2.75
C PHE A 191 0.73 -5.36 -3.09
N ASP A 192 1.26 -4.30 -3.70
CA ASP A 192 0.47 -3.21 -4.27
C ASP A 192 0.01 -3.54 -5.67
N ALA A 193 -1.22 -4.05 -5.78
CA ALA A 193 -1.78 -4.44 -7.06
C ALA A 193 -2.06 -3.23 -7.97
N THR A 194 -2.40 -2.09 -7.37
CA THR A 194 -2.78 -0.87 -8.12
C THR A 194 -1.60 -0.18 -8.75
N HIS A 195 -0.51 0.05 -8.02
CA HIS A 195 0.65 0.72 -8.57
C HIS A 195 1.52 -0.20 -9.43
N SER A 196 1.31 -1.52 -9.36
CA SER A 196 1.97 -2.51 -10.23
C SER A 196 1.43 -2.51 -11.67
N VAL A 197 0.24 -1.94 -11.91
CA VAL A 197 -0.35 -1.79 -13.26
C VAL A 197 -0.17 -0.40 -13.85
N GLN A 198 0.65 0.44 -13.21
CA GLN A 198 0.95 1.77 -13.72
C GLN A 198 1.75 1.72 -15.02
N LEU A 199 1.48 2.69 -15.89
CA LEU A 199 2.31 3.03 -17.04
C LEU A 199 2.91 4.42 -16.79
N PRO A 200 4.06 4.51 -16.08
CA PRO A 200 4.57 5.78 -15.58
C PRO A 200 4.90 6.75 -16.72
N GLY A 201 4.32 7.96 -16.71
CA GLY A 201 4.52 8.94 -17.78
C GLY A 201 3.93 8.56 -19.14
N GLY A 202 3.14 7.48 -19.24
CA GLY A 202 2.57 6.99 -20.50
C GLY A 202 1.55 7.92 -21.17
N GLN A 203 1.12 9.00 -20.50
CA GLN A 203 0.18 9.99 -21.04
C GLN A 203 0.80 11.40 -21.15
N GLY A 204 2.13 11.52 -21.14
CA GLY A 204 2.84 12.80 -21.25
C GLY A 204 2.84 13.59 -19.94
N THR A 205 1.70 14.14 -19.53
CA THR A 205 1.57 14.98 -18.31
C THR A 205 1.11 14.22 -17.07
N SER A 206 0.74 12.94 -17.21
CA SER A 206 0.31 12.07 -16.12
C SER A 206 0.66 10.60 -16.37
N SER A 207 0.50 9.77 -15.34
CA SER A 207 0.66 8.32 -15.46
C SER A 207 -0.60 7.69 -16.06
N GLY A 208 -0.40 6.76 -16.99
CA GLY A 208 -1.46 5.83 -17.40
C GLY A 208 -1.61 4.69 -16.39
N GLY A 209 -2.43 3.71 -16.75
CA GLY A 209 -2.69 2.55 -15.92
C GLY A 209 -3.57 1.53 -16.60
N GLN A 210 -3.48 0.28 -16.17
CA GLN A 210 -4.23 -0.84 -16.73
C GLN A 210 -4.99 -1.59 -15.62
N ARG A 211 -6.01 -0.94 -15.04
CA ARG A 211 -6.79 -1.50 -13.93
C ARG A 211 -7.37 -2.90 -14.20
N GLU A 212 -7.59 -3.26 -15.47
CA GLU A 212 -8.03 -4.60 -15.87
C GLU A 212 -7.07 -5.71 -15.42
N PHE A 213 -5.79 -5.37 -15.18
CA PHE A 213 -4.78 -6.29 -14.68
C PHE A 213 -4.63 -6.31 -13.15
N VAL A 214 -5.30 -5.43 -12.41
CA VAL A 214 -5.34 -5.48 -10.93
C VAL A 214 -5.76 -6.85 -10.41
N PRO A 215 -6.92 -7.43 -10.82
CA PRO A 215 -7.31 -8.76 -10.35
C PRO A 215 -6.34 -9.86 -10.81
N VAL A 216 -5.70 -9.71 -11.97
CA VAL A 216 -4.74 -10.69 -12.49
C VAL A 216 -3.49 -10.75 -11.61
N LEU A 217 -2.87 -9.60 -11.36
CA LEU A 217 -1.66 -9.51 -10.56
C LEU A 217 -1.93 -9.79 -9.08
N ALA A 218 -3.08 -9.35 -8.55
CA ALA A 218 -3.47 -9.66 -7.17
C ALA A 218 -3.61 -11.17 -6.95
N ARG A 219 -4.29 -11.90 -7.85
CA ARG A 219 -4.38 -13.38 -7.76
C ARG A 219 -3.00 -14.03 -7.79
N ALA A 220 -2.12 -13.60 -8.69
CA ALA A 220 -0.77 -14.14 -8.77
C ALA A 220 0.02 -13.91 -7.46
N ALA A 221 -0.01 -12.69 -6.93
CA ALA A 221 0.70 -12.35 -5.70
C ALA A 221 0.16 -13.11 -4.47
N VAL A 222 -1.16 -13.23 -4.34
CA VAL A 222 -1.77 -13.99 -3.24
C VAL A 222 -1.48 -15.48 -3.36
N ALA A 223 -1.52 -16.05 -4.58
CA ALA A 223 -1.16 -17.44 -4.81
C ALA A 223 0.32 -17.74 -4.47
N VAL A 224 1.23 -16.77 -4.68
CA VAL A 224 2.62 -16.87 -4.24
C VAL A 224 2.72 -16.88 -2.72
N GLY A 225 1.85 -16.16 -2.02
CA GLY A 225 1.76 -16.08 -0.56
C GLY A 225 2.34 -14.79 -0.02
N VAL A 226 1.51 -13.76 0.04
CA VAL A 226 1.83 -12.47 0.69
C VAL A 226 1.10 -12.34 2.01
N SER A 227 1.59 -11.47 2.89
CA SER A 227 0.92 -11.18 4.16
C SER A 227 -0.25 -10.23 3.96
N GLY A 228 -0.15 -9.27 3.04
CA GLY A 228 -1.21 -8.31 2.77
C GLY A 228 -1.32 -7.89 1.31
N LEU A 229 -2.48 -7.36 0.96
CA LEU A 229 -2.74 -6.71 -0.33
C LEU A 229 -2.88 -5.21 -0.10
N PHE A 230 -2.27 -4.42 -0.97
CA PHE A 230 -2.53 -2.99 -1.11
C PHE A 230 -3.30 -2.75 -2.42
N ALA A 231 -4.42 -2.03 -2.33
CA ALA A 231 -5.20 -1.66 -3.51
C ALA A 231 -5.90 -0.30 -3.33
N GLU A 232 -5.66 0.62 -4.26
CA GLU A 232 -6.44 1.85 -4.35
C GLU A 232 -7.79 1.61 -5.05
N THR A 233 -8.82 2.31 -4.57
CA THR A 233 -10.19 2.17 -5.09
C THR A 233 -10.92 3.50 -5.15
N HIS A 234 -11.90 3.57 -6.04
CA HIS A 234 -12.78 4.74 -6.19
C HIS A 234 -14.19 4.29 -6.60
N PRO A 235 -15.26 4.98 -6.17
CA PRO A 235 -16.63 4.67 -6.63
C PRO A 235 -16.77 4.80 -8.15
N ASP A 236 -16.11 5.79 -8.74
CA ASP A 236 -16.05 6.04 -10.17
C ASP A 236 -14.62 6.37 -10.58
N PRO A 237 -13.74 5.38 -10.85
CA PRO A 237 -12.32 5.67 -11.05
C PRO A 237 -12.00 6.45 -12.34
N SER A 238 -12.99 6.78 -13.16
CA SER A 238 -12.82 7.73 -14.26
C SER A 238 -12.77 9.20 -13.79
N LYS A 239 -13.29 9.48 -12.59
CA LYS A 239 -13.35 10.81 -11.98
C LYS A 239 -12.33 11.05 -10.87
N ALA A 240 -11.54 10.04 -10.52
CA ALA A 240 -10.52 10.16 -9.47
C ALA A 240 -9.46 11.20 -9.85
N LEU A 241 -9.05 12.04 -8.89
CA LEU A 241 -8.12 13.16 -9.13
C LEU A 241 -6.63 12.73 -9.17
N SER A 242 -6.34 11.48 -8.78
CA SER A 242 -5.02 10.85 -8.86
C SER A 242 -5.15 9.37 -9.16
N ASP A 243 -4.29 8.86 -10.04
CA ASP A 243 -4.14 7.44 -10.39
C ASP A 243 -5.45 6.70 -10.74
N GLY A 244 -6.47 7.43 -11.20
CA GLY A 244 -7.74 6.87 -11.67
C GLY A 244 -7.57 5.67 -12.60
N PRO A 245 -6.74 5.72 -13.65
CA PRO A 245 -6.48 4.58 -14.55
C PRO A 245 -6.08 3.27 -13.85
N ASN A 246 -5.48 3.33 -12.66
CA ASN A 246 -5.02 2.20 -11.87
C ASN A 246 -6.04 1.71 -10.83
N ALA A 247 -6.91 2.61 -10.36
CA ALA A 247 -7.80 2.33 -9.24
C ALA A 247 -8.89 1.30 -9.60
N TRP A 248 -9.08 0.33 -8.69
CA TRP A 248 -10.11 -0.69 -8.85
C TRP A 248 -11.49 -0.11 -8.52
N PRO A 249 -12.57 -0.40 -9.28
CA PRO A 249 -13.90 0.09 -8.95
C PRO A 249 -14.38 -0.44 -7.59
N LEU A 250 -14.81 0.46 -6.70
CA LEU A 250 -15.24 0.09 -5.32
C LEU A 250 -16.37 -0.95 -5.32
N GLY A 251 -17.32 -0.82 -6.25
CA GLY A 251 -18.43 -1.76 -6.41
C GLY A 251 -17.99 -3.20 -6.75
N ARG A 252 -16.75 -3.38 -7.21
CA ARG A 252 -16.15 -4.67 -7.56
C ARG A 252 -15.13 -5.17 -6.54
N MET A 253 -14.99 -4.49 -5.39
CA MET A 253 -13.98 -4.89 -4.40
C MET A 253 -14.34 -6.24 -3.75
N GLN A 254 -15.61 -6.48 -3.44
CA GLN A 254 -16.03 -7.71 -2.74
C GLN A 254 -15.70 -8.98 -3.53
N GLU A 255 -16.10 -9.05 -4.81
CA GLU A 255 -15.83 -10.23 -5.67
C GLU A 255 -14.33 -10.53 -5.83
N LEU A 256 -13.50 -9.47 -5.84
CA LEU A 256 -12.06 -9.62 -5.89
C LEU A 256 -11.56 -10.25 -4.60
N LEU A 257 -11.93 -9.69 -3.45
CA LEU A 257 -11.44 -10.14 -2.14
C LEU A 257 -11.90 -11.57 -1.82
N GLU A 258 -13.12 -11.96 -2.18
CA GLU A 258 -13.62 -13.34 -2.03
C GLU A 258 -12.67 -14.34 -2.73
N THR A 259 -12.34 -14.06 -4.00
CA THR A 259 -11.40 -14.89 -4.77
C THR A 259 -10.02 -14.94 -4.11
N LEU A 260 -9.53 -13.80 -3.62
CA LEU A 260 -8.20 -13.73 -3.02
C LEU A 260 -8.11 -14.48 -1.70
N LEU A 261 -9.15 -14.45 -0.87
CA LEU A 261 -9.17 -15.18 0.40
C LEU A 261 -9.14 -16.70 0.20
N GLU A 262 -9.81 -17.21 -0.84
CA GLU A 262 -9.74 -18.64 -1.18
C GLU A 262 -8.31 -19.05 -1.61
N LEU A 263 -7.66 -18.23 -2.43
CA LEU A 263 -6.27 -18.46 -2.85
C LEU A 263 -5.31 -18.40 -1.64
N ASP A 264 -5.47 -17.39 -0.79
CA ASP A 264 -4.64 -17.22 0.42
C ASP A 264 -4.72 -18.44 1.34
N ALA A 265 -5.95 -18.91 1.61
CA ALA A 265 -6.20 -20.05 2.47
C ALA A 265 -5.54 -21.33 1.94
N VAL A 266 -5.61 -21.58 0.63
CA VAL A 266 -4.99 -22.76 0.02
C VAL A 266 -3.46 -22.69 0.10
N THR A 267 -2.87 -21.55 -0.28
CA THR A 267 -1.40 -21.36 -0.27
C THR A 267 -0.84 -21.47 1.14
N LYS A 268 -1.38 -20.71 2.10
CA LYS A 268 -0.85 -20.68 3.47
C LYS A 268 -1.04 -22.00 4.23
N ARG A 269 -2.13 -22.74 3.98
CA ARG A 269 -2.36 -24.06 4.59
C ARG A 269 -1.35 -25.11 4.12
N ARG A 270 -0.88 -25.03 2.87
CA ARG A 270 0.08 -25.99 2.30
C ARG A 270 1.53 -25.62 2.61
N GLY A 271 1.79 -24.35 2.95
CA GLY A 271 3.13 -23.83 3.18
C GLY A 271 3.91 -23.57 1.88
N PHE A 272 5.20 -23.28 2.02
CA PHE A 272 6.07 -22.81 0.95
C PHE A 272 7.20 -23.81 0.71
N ALA A 273 7.05 -24.69 -0.29
CA ALA A 273 8.03 -25.75 -0.56
C ALA A 273 9.42 -25.19 -0.89
N GLU A 274 9.47 -24.02 -1.52
CA GLU A 274 10.71 -23.33 -1.87
C GLU A 274 11.56 -22.94 -0.66
N GLN A 275 11.00 -22.90 0.56
CA GLN A 275 11.75 -22.61 1.79
C GLN A 275 12.54 -23.82 2.32
N SER A 276 12.36 -24.99 1.73
CA SER A 276 13.04 -26.24 2.11
C SER A 276 14.20 -26.63 1.21
N LEU A 277 14.48 -25.81 0.18
CA LEU A 277 15.60 -25.95 -0.75
C LEU A 277 16.82 -25.19 -0.24
#